data_AF-A0A7X8WJ29-F1
#
_entry.id   AF-A0A7X8WJ29-F1
#
_cell.length_a   1.000
_cell.length_b   1.000
_cell.length_c   1.000
_cell.angle_alpha   90.00
_cell.angle_beta   90.00
_cell.angle_gamma   90.00
#
_symmetry.space_group_name_H-M   'P 1'
#
loop_
_entity.id
_entity.type
_entity.pdbx_description
1 polymer ?
#
loop_
_entity_poly.entity_id
_entity_poly.type
_entity_poly.pdbx_seq_one_letter_code
_entity_poly.pdbx_strand_id
1 'polypeptide(L)'
;MLKVNIKEALRFIDQSDYLAVQETAEKARKTLLSKTGAGSEYLGWLNWPVEYDQNEVLRIMEAAKTIQADSDCLVVIGIGGSYLGAKAVLVSLEPYFPQKEKKLEIIFAGHTLSPSYLEELLTYLEDKDFSINVISKSGTTTEPAIAFRFLKDLLIEKYGKDAYER
;
A
#
# COMPACT_ATOMS: atom_id res chain seq x y z
N MET A 1 -20.72 -0.20 -13.43
CA MET A 1 -19.84 -0.57 -14.56
C MET A 1 -19.01 0.64 -14.93
N LEU A 2 -17.68 0.53 -14.92
CA LEU A 2 -16.78 1.61 -15.34
C LEU A 2 -16.99 1.87 -16.84
N LYS A 3 -17.11 3.13 -17.25
CA LYS A 3 -17.27 3.53 -18.65
C LYS A 3 -16.07 4.35 -19.08
N VAL A 4 -15.50 4.00 -20.23
CA VAL A 4 -14.43 4.77 -20.87
C VAL A 4 -15.05 5.57 -22.02
N ASN A 5 -14.85 6.88 -22.04
CA ASN A 5 -15.33 7.77 -23.11
C ASN A 5 -14.14 8.40 -23.84
N ILE A 6 -13.95 8.01 -25.10
CA ILE A 6 -12.86 8.51 -25.97
C ILE A 6 -13.34 9.45 -27.08
N LYS A 7 -14.63 9.84 -27.08
CA LYS A 7 -15.25 10.59 -28.18
C LYS A 7 -14.49 11.87 -28.55
N GLU A 8 -14.00 12.59 -27.54
CA GLU A 8 -13.27 13.84 -27.75
C GLU A 8 -11.84 13.61 -28.23
N ALA A 9 -11.19 12.53 -27.80
CA ALA A 9 -9.84 12.17 -28.24
C ALA A 9 -9.82 11.74 -29.72
N LEU A 10 -10.86 11.04 -30.19
CA LEU A 10 -10.97 10.56 -31.57
C LEU A 10 -11.00 11.68 -32.62
N ARG A 11 -11.23 12.93 -32.23
CA ARG A 11 -11.15 14.08 -33.15
C ARG A 11 -9.72 14.40 -33.58
N PHE A 12 -8.73 13.89 -32.85
CA PHE A 12 -7.31 14.14 -33.05
C PHE A 12 -6.55 12.88 -33.51
N ILE A 13 -7.26 11.78 -33.74
CA ILE A 13 -6.67 10.48 -34.07
C ILE A 13 -7.29 9.98 -35.36
N ASP A 14 -6.46 9.70 -36.35
CA ASP A 14 -6.92 9.10 -37.60
C ASP A 14 -7.45 7.68 -37.38
N GLN A 15 -8.52 7.33 -38.08
CA GLN A 15 -9.17 6.04 -37.92
C GLN A 15 -8.22 4.87 -38.23
N SER A 16 -7.32 5.03 -39.21
CA SER A 16 -6.31 4.03 -39.55
C SER A 16 -5.35 3.76 -38.39
N ASP A 17 -4.93 4.82 -37.70
CA ASP A 17 -3.98 4.73 -36.58
C ASP A 17 -4.64 4.06 -35.38
N TYR A 18 -5.90 4.41 -35.10
CA TYR A 18 -6.70 3.76 -34.08
C TYR A 18 -6.81 2.24 -34.32
N LEU A 19 -7.14 1.83 -35.55
CA LEU A 19 -7.25 0.41 -35.92
C LEU A 19 -5.91 -0.33 -35.79
N ALA A 20 -4.79 0.30 -36.19
CA ALA A 20 -3.46 -0.29 -36.05
C ALA A 20 -3.05 -0.49 -34.59
N VAL A 21 -3.36 0.48 -33.71
CA VAL A 21 -3.15 0.37 -32.26
C VAL A 21 -4.05 -0.72 -31.67
N GLN A 22 -5.29 -0.84 -32.14
CA GLN A 22 -6.20 -1.88 -31.69
C GLN A 22 -5.67 -3.29 -31.99
N GLU A 23 -5.11 -3.53 -33.18
CA GLU A 23 -4.51 -4.82 -33.52
C GLU A 23 -3.31 -5.14 -32.61
N THR A 24 -2.48 -4.13 -32.33
CA THR A 24 -1.34 -4.26 -31.41
C THR A 24 -1.81 -4.56 -29.98
N ALA A 25 -2.85 -3.88 -29.50
CA ALA A 25 -3.43 -4.10 -28.18
C ALA A 25 -4.02 -5.52 -28.04
N GLU A 26 -4.68 -6.05 -29.08
CA GLU A 26 -5.18 -7.43 -29.07
C GLU A 26 -4.06 -8.47 -29.05
N LYS A 27 -2.97 -8.23 -29.78
CA LYS A 27 -1.76 -9.09 -29.70
C LYS A 27 -1.17 -9.06 -28.29
N ALA A 28 -1.02 -7.88 -27.70
CA ALA A 28 -0.51 -7.72 -26.33
C ALA A 28 -1.43 -8.43 -25.30
N ARG A 29 -2.75 -8.29 -25.44
CA ARG A 29 -3.74 -9.00 -24.60
C ARG A 29 -3.59 -10.51 -24.72
N LYS A 30 -3.46 -11.04 -25.94
CA LYS A 30 -3.23 -12.49 -26.15
C LYS A 30 -1.96 -12.95 -25.44
N THR A 31 -0.85 -12.25 -25.63
CA THR A 31 0.44 -12.56 -24.98
C THR A 31 0.35 -12.54 -23.44
N LEU A 32 -0.36 -11.55 -22.89
CA LEU A 32 -0.58 -11.42 -21.45
C LEU A 32 -1.37 -12.61 -20.91
N LEU A 33 -2.50 -12.94 -21.55
CA LEU A 33 -3.38 -14.03 -21.13
C LEU A 33 -2.75 -15.42 -21.36
N SER A 34 -1.92 -15.58 -22.39
CA SER A 34 -1.16 -16.82 -22.63
C SER A 34 0.08 -16.94 -21.77
N LYS A 35 0.48 -15.91 -21.01
CA LYS A 35 1.66 -15.87 -20.13
C LYS A 35 2.98 -16.21 -20.87
N THR A 36 3.09 -15.84 -22.15
CA THR A 36 4.25 -16.15 -23.00
C THR A 36 5.19 -14.97 -23.20
N GLY A 37 4.82 -13.77 -22.74
CA GLY A 37 5.66 -12.56 -22.84
C GLY A 37 6.75 -12.49 -21.77
N ALA A 38 7.67 -11.55 -21.93
CA ALA A 38 8.67 -11.24 -20.91
C ALA A 38 8.00 -10.79 -19.60
N GLY A 39 8.52 -11.23 -18.45
CA GLY A 39 7.95 -10.92 -17.13
C GLY A 39 6.70 -11.74 -16.77
N SER A 40 6.41 -12.83 -17.50
CA SER A 40 5.24 -13.66 -17.26
C SER A 40 5.21 -14.32 -15.87
N GLU A 41 6.35 -14.41 -15.21
CA GLU A 41 6.50 -14.86 -13.83
C GLU A 41 5.85 -13.92 -12.79
N TYR A 42 5.55 -12.67 -13.16
CA TYR A 42 4.96 -11.65 -12.27
C TYR A 42 3.48 -11.37 -12.56
N LEU A 43 2.76 -12.31 -13.18
CA LEU A 43 1.35 -12.15 -13.57
C LEU A 43 0.33 -12.61 -12.53
N GLY A 44 0.74 -12.80 -11.27
CA GLY A 44 -0.15 -13.23 -10.18
C GLY A 44 -1.35 -12.29 -9.97
N TRP A 45 -1.20 -11.01 -10.28
CA TRP A 45 -2.25 -10.00 -10.14
C TRP A 45 -3.44 -10.19 -11.10
N LEU A 46 -3.30 -10.95 -12.19
CA LEU A 46 -4.37 -11.14 -13.17
C LEU A 46 -5.59 -11.85 -12.57
N ASN A 47 -5.34 -12.93 -11.83
CA ASN A 47 -6.39 -13.74 -11.22
C ASN A 47 -6.55 -13.46 -9.73
N TRP A 48 -5.63 -12.71 -9.11
CA TRP A 48 -5.70 -12.40 -7.68
C TRP A 48 -7.07 -11.90 -7.19
N PRO A 49 -7.80 -11.02 -7.91
CA PRO A 49 -9.13 -10.57 -7.45
C PRO A 49 -10.18 -11.68 -7.28
N VAL A 50 -9.96 -12.86 -7.86
CA VAL A 50 -10.87 -14.01 -7.76
C VAL A 50 -10.24 -15.23 -7.07
N GLU A 51 -8.91 -15.29 -6.99
CA GLU A 51 -8.14 -16.44 -6.44
C GLU A 51 -7.41 -16.12 -5.12
N TYR A 52 -7.58 -14.92 -4.55
CA TYR A 52 -6.89 -14.54 -3.31
C TYR A 52 -7.21 -15.49 -2.13
N ASP A 53 -6.28 -15.61 -1.19
CA ASP A 53 -6.47 -16.42 0.02
C ASP A 53 -7.50 -15.76 0.95
N GLN A 54 -8.69 -16.34 1.01
CA GLN A 54 -9.77 -15.84 1.86
C GLN A 54 -9.45 -15.94 3.35
N ASN A 55 -8.65 -16.93 3.78
CA ASN A 55 -8.25 -17.06 5.18
C ASN A 55 -7.24 -15.98 5.56
N GLU A 56 -6.37 -15.57 4.63
CA GLU A 56 -5.48 -14.43 4.84
C GLU A 56 -6.28 -13.13 5.02
N VAL A 57 -7.32 -12.91 4.21
CA VAL A 57 -8.19 -11.74 4.38
C VAL A 57 -8.87 -11.73 5.75
N LEU A 58 -9.34 -12.88 6.24
CA LEU A 58 -9.91 -12.99 7.59
C LEU A 58 -8.88 -12.64 8.67
N ARG A 59 -7.63 -13.09 8.54
CA ARG A 59 -6.53 -12.72 9.46
C ARG A 59 -6.21 -11.23 9.40
N ILE A 60 -6.21 -10.62 8.21
CA ILE A 60 -6.02 -9.16 8.04
C ILE A 60 -7.13 -8.39 8.74
N MET A 61 -8.39 -8.82 8.58
CA MET A 61 -9.53 -8.17 9.24
C MET A 61 -9.44 -8.28 10.77
N GLU A 62 -8.99 -9.42 11.29
CA GLU A 62 -8.82 -9.60 12.73
C GLU A 62 -7.66 -8.74 13.27
N ALA A 63 -6.51 -8.75 12.60
CA ALA A 63 -5.39 -7.88 12.97
C ALA A 63 -5.80 -6.40 12.96
N ALA A 64 -6.57 -5.96 11.97
CA ALA A 64 -7.08 -4.59 11.90
C ALA A 64 -7.98 -4.23 13.10
N LYS A 65 -8.81 -5.16 13.59
CA LYS A 65 -9.63 -4.93 14.79
C LYS A 65 -8.79 -4.83 16.05
N THR A 66 -7.79 -5.70 16.20
CA THR A 66 -6.85 -5.65 17.33
C THR A 66 -6.16 -4.29 17.39
N ILE A 67 -5.56 -3.87 16.28
CA ILE A 67 -4.86 -2.58 16.16
C ILE A 67 -5.82 -1.41 16.46
N GLN A 68 -7.06 -1.45 15.96
CA GLN A 68 -8.05 -0.40 16.23
C GLN A 68 -8.48 -0.34 17.71
N ALA A 69 -8.37 -1.44 18.45
CA ALA A 69 -8.76 -1.51 19.84
C ALA A 69 -7.65 -1.09 20.82
N ASP A 70 -6.38 -1.30 20.43
CA ASP A 70 -5.23 -1.14 21.32
C ASP A 70 -4.26 0.00 20.96
N SER A 71 -4.51 0.68 19.84
CA SER A 71 -3.61 1.71 19.29
C SER A 71 -4.35 3.00 18.93
N ASP A 72 -3.68 4.12 19.21
CA ASP A 72 -4.04 5.44 18.68
C ASP A 72 -3.60 5.58 17.21
N CYS A 73 -2.42 5.01 16.88
CA CYS A 73 -1.82 5.12 15.55
C CYS A 73 -1.38 3.76 14.98
N LEU A 74 -1.45 3.60 13.67
CA LEU A 74 -0.76 2.57 12.92
C LEU A 74 0.34 3.19 12.07
N VAL A 75 1.59 2.81 12.32
CA VAL A 75 2.75 3.23 11.54
C VAL A 75 3.04 2.20 10.44
N VAL A 76 2.73 2.54 9.20
CA VAL A 76 3.00 1.72 8.02
C VAL A 76 4.38 2.07 7.47
N ILE A 77 5.31 1.11 7.51
CA ILE A 77 6.69 1.29 7.04
C ILE A 77 6.84 0.65 5.66
N GLY A 78 7.07 1.47 4.62
CA GLY A 78 7.24 0.99 3.26
C GLY A 78 7.55 2.10 2.26
N ILE A 79 8.05 1.74 1.09
CA ILE A 79 8.31 2.66 -0.03
C ILE A 79 7.83 2.06 -1.35
N GLY A 80 7.62 2.90 -2.37
CA GLY A 80 7.17 2.46 -3.70
C GLY A 80 5.81 1.78 -3.66
N GLY A 81 5.72 0.55 -4.18
CA GLY A 81 4.49 -0.25 -4.20
C GLY A 81 3.94 -0.57 -2.80
N SER A 82 4.82 -0.72 -1.81
CA SER A 82 4.45 -0.96 -0.40
C SER A 82 3.87 0.28 0.31
N TYR A 83 3.82 1.42 -0.37
CA TYR A 83 3.37 2.71 0.18
C TYR A 83 2.23 3.31 -0.64
N LEU A 84 2.43 3.46 -1.95
CA LEU A 84 1.53 4.24 -2.81
C LEU A 84 0.14 3.63 -2.93
N GLY A 85 0.01 2.30 -3.00
CA GLY A 85 -1.28 1.64 -3.11
C GLY A 85 -2.18 1.89 -1.89
N ALA A 86 -1.62 1.67 -0.69
CA ALA A 86 -2.32 1.92 0.57
C ALA A 86 -2.67 3.40 0.72
N LYS A 87 -1.70 4.30 0.50
CA LYS A 87 -1.93 5.75 0.62
C LYS A 87 -2.98 6.26 -0.37
N ALA A 88 -2.94 5.80 -1.63
CA ALA A 88 -3.91 6.23 -2.64
C ALA A 88 -5.35 5.83 -2.28
N VAL A 89 -5.56 4.59 -1.81
CA VAL A 89 -6.89 4.12 -1.40
C VAL A 89 -7.37 4.87 -0.16
N LEU A 90 -6.51 5.03 0.85
CA LEU A 90 -6.86 5.76 2.07
C LEU A 90 -7.27 7.20 1.77
N VAL A 91 -6.42 7.96 1.08
CA VAL A 91 -6.71 9.36 0.72
C VAL A 91 -7.97 9.48 -0.15
N SER A 92 -8.23 8.51 -1.04
CA SER A 92 -9.42 8.53 -1.91
C SER A 92 -10.72 8.22 -1.17
N LEU A 93 -10.65 7.47 -0.07
CA LEU A 93 -11.81 7.06 0.73
C LEU A 93 -11.98 7.89 2.02
N GLU A 94 -10.98 8.69 2.37
CA GLU A 94 -11.03 9.56 3.54
C GLU A 94 -12.12 10.64 3.41
N PRO A 95 -12.92 10.86 4.47
CA PRO A 95 -13.82 11.99 4.50
C PRO A 95 -13.05 13.31 4.41
N TYR A 96 -13.55 14.26 3.63
CA TYR A 96 -12.94 15.60 3.51
C TYR A 96 -12.88 16.39 4.82
N PHE A 97 -13.70 16.03 5.82
CA PHE A 97 -13.80 16.73 7.10
C PHE A 97 -13.68 15.75 8.28
N PRO A 98 -13.13 16.20 9.42
CA PRO A 98 -13.05 15.39 10.62
C PRO A 98 -14.42 14.85 11.05
N GLN A 99 -14.47 13.55 11.34
CA GLN A 99 -15.66 12.90 11.90
C GLN A 99 -15.56 12.88 13.44
N LYS A 100 -16.72 12.78 14.12
CA LYS A 100 -16.80 12.79 15.59
C LYS A 100 -16.25 11.51 16.23
N GLU A 101 -16.19 10.42 15.47
CA GLU A 101 -15.67 9.14 15.96
C GLU A 101 -14.14 9.15 15.95
N LYS A 102 -13.53 8.68 17.04
CA LYS A 102 -12.08 8.49 17.13
C LYS A 102 -11.69 7.42 16.10
N LYS A 103 -10.94 7.81 15.09
CA LYS A 103 -10.35 6.89 14.11
C LYS A 103 -8.90 6.64 14.47
N LEU A 104 -8.48 5.39 14.27
CA LEU A 104 -7.06 5.01 14.23
C LEU A 104 -6.34 5.91 13.22
N GLU A 105 -5.31 6.61 13.64
CA GLU A 105 -4.48 7.44 12.76
C GLU A 105 -3.52 6.56 11.98
N ILE A 106 -3.45 6.72 10.65
CA ILE A 106 -2.50 5.96 9.82
C ILE A 106 -1.36 6.86 9.39
N ILE A 107 -0.14 6.52 9.79
CA ILE A 107 1.08 7.29 9.53
C ILE A 107 2.00 6.44 8.67
N PHE A 108 2.67 7.05 7.69
CA PHE A 108 3.59 6.34 6.80
C PHE A 108 5.04 6.69 7.11
N ALA A 109 5.90 5.70 7.32
CA ALA A 109 7.33 5.89 7.53
C ALA A 109 8.14 5.07 6.52
N GLY A 110 9.46 5.31 6.45
CA GLY A 110 10.36 4.57 5.56
C GLY A 110 10.14 4.81 4.06
N HIS A 111 9.31 5.80 3.68
CA HIS A 111 9.11 6.24 2.30
C HIS A 111 10.03 7.41 1.91
N THR A 112 10.87 7.88 2.85
CA THR A 112 11.86 8.93 2.73
C THR A 112 13.04 8.65 3.67
N LEU A 113 14.20 9.26 3.41
CA LEU A 113 15.38 9.24 4.28
C LEU A 113 15.57 10.56 5.05
N SER A 114 14.54 11.40 5.14
CA SER A 114 14.60 12.64 5.90
C SER A 114 14.80 12.34 7.40
N PRO A 115 15.94 12.74 8.00
CA PRO A 115 16.16 12.53 9.43
C PRO A 115 15.19 13.38 10.26
N SER A 116 14.87 14.60 9.83
CA SER A 116 13.91 15.48 10.52
C SER A 116 12.52 14.86 10.56
N TYR A 117 12.06 14.26 9.46
CA TYR A 117 10.76 13.57 9.44
C TYR A 117 10.72 12.42 10.43
N LEU A 118 11.80 11.62 10.49
CA LEU A 118 11.88 10.48 11.39
C LEU A 118 11.95 10.92 12.86
N GLU A 119 12.74 11.96 13.16
CA GLU A 119 12.83 12.55 14.50
C GLU A 119 11.47 13.06 14.99
N GLU A 120 10.80 13.89 14.19
CA GLU A 120 9.46 14.41 14.50
C GLU A 120 8.45 13.28 14.70
N LEU A 121 8.51 12.22 13.88
CA LEU A 121 7.65 11.06 14.02
C LEU A 121 7.91 10.31 15.34
N LEU A 122 9.18 10.07 15.70
CA LEU A 122 9.52 9.39 16.95
C LEU A 122 8.98 10.16 18.15
N THR A 123 9.23 11.48 18.21
CA THR A 123 8.69 12.35 19.27
C THR A 123 7.17 12.36 19.28
N TYR A 124 6.51 12.38 18.12
CA TYR A 124 5.05 12.34 18.05
C TYR A 124 4.42 11.05 18.62
N LEU A 125 5.15 9.94 18.57
CA LEU A 125 4.70 8.61 19.02
C LEU A 125 4.98 8.33 20.50
N GLU A 126 5.87 9.08 21.15
CA GLU A 126 6.23 8.88 22.57
C GLU A 126 5.00 8.82 23.49
N ASP A 127 4.02 9.69 23.25
CA ASP A 127 2.80 9.81 24.06
C ASP A 127 1.57 9.05 23.48
N LYS A 128 1.76 8.17 22.49
CA LYS A 128 0.65 7.44 21.84
C LYS A 128 0.81 5.93 21.88
N ASP A 129 -0.30 5.22 22.01
CA ASP A 129 -0.27 3.78 21.76
C ASP A 129 -0.23 3.53 20.25
N PHE A 130 0.66 2.65 19.77
CA PHE A 130 0.84 2.45 18.33
C PHE A 130 1.27 1.03 17.97
N SER A 131 0.83 0.57 16.80
CA SER A 131 1.32 -0.64 16.13
C SER A 131 2.19 -0.29 14.92
N ILE A 132 3.02 -1.23 14.49
CA ILE A 132 3.86 -1.10 13.28
C ILE A 132 3.45 -2.17 12.26
N ASN A 133 3.23 -1.76 11.01
CA ASN A 133 3.12 -2.66 9.87
C ASN A 133 4.29 -2.43 8.90
N VAL A 134 5.24 -3.36 8.85
CA VAL A 134 6.43 -3.27 7.99
C VAL A 134 6.22 -4.07 6.71
N ILE A 135 6.32 -3.40 5.56
CA ILE A 135 6.02 -4.02 4.26
C ILE A 135 7.22 -3.87 3.32
N SER A 136 8.06 -4.92 3.25
CA SER A 136 9.14 -5.04 2.27
C SER A 136 9.25 -6.48 1.78
N LYS A 137 9.16 -6.68 0.45
CA LYS A 137 9.31 -8.01 -0.15
C LYS A 137 10.70 -8.61 0.08
N SER A 138 11.75 -7.80 0.02
CA SER A 138 13.13 -8.28 0.21
C SER A 138 13.58 -8.24 1.66
N GLY A 139 12.92 -7.46 2.51
CA GLY A 139 13.38 -7.16 3.88
C GLY A 139 14.65 -6.30 3.94
N THR A 140 15.22 -5.94 2.80
CA THR A 140 16.52 -5.26 2.66
C THR A 140 16.40 -3.89 1.99
N THR A 141 15.19 -3.43 1.68
CA THR A 141 14.95 -2.08 1.15
C THR A 141 15.45 -1.06 2.17
N THR A 142 16.33 -0.16 1.73
CA THR A 142 17.14 0.69 2.63
C THR A 142 16.28 1.60 3.51
N GLU A 143 15.35 2.34 2.93
CA GLU A 143 14.56 3.35 3.62
C GLU A 143 13.61 2.72 4.65
N PRO A 144 12.83 1.66 4.33
CA PRO A 144 12.05 0.91 5.32
C PRO A 144 12.90 0.27 6.41
N ALA A 145 14.05 -0.31 6.06
CA ALA A 145 14.92 -0.99 7.02
C ALA A 145 15.52 -0.03 8.06
N ILE A 146 15.90 1.17 7.63
CA ILE A 146 16.40 2.22 8.53
C ILE A 146 15.26 2.68 9.45
N ALA A 147 14.11 3.09 8.90
CA ALA A 147 12.99 3.56 9.71
C ALA A 147 12.51 2.50 10.71
N PHE A 148 12.45 1.23 10.30
CA PHE A 148 12.06 0.13 11.18
C PHE A 148 13.01 -0.03 12.37
N ARG A 149 14.32 0.15 12.21
CA ARG A 149 15.26 0.04 13.34
C ARG A 149 14.92 1.05 14.44
N PHE A 150 14.76 2.32 14.08
CA PHE A 150 14.43 3.37 15.05
C PHE A 150 13.05 3.17 15.69
N LEU A 151 12.03 2.85 14.89
CA LEU A 151 10.68 2.64 15.40
C LEU A 151 10.56 1.37 16.25
N LYS A 152 11.32 0.31 15.92
CA LYS A 152 11.41 -0.89 16.75
C LYS A 152 12.05 -0.58 18.10
N ASP A 153 13.13 0.20 18.13
CA ASP A 153 13.80 0.56 19.37
C ASP A 153 12.86 1.34 20.29
N LEU A 154 12.11 2.31 19.76
CA LEU A 154 11.06 3.05 20.50
C LEU A 154 9.96 2.11 21.02
N LEU A 155 9.50 1.16 20.20
CA LEU A 155 8.46 0.21 20.57
C LEU A 155 8.91 -0.74 21.70
N ILE A 156 10.17 -1.18 21.67
CA ILE A 156 10.77 -2.00 22.75
C ILE A 156 10.96 -1.17 24.02
N GLU A 157 11.36 0.09 23.92
CA GLU A 157 11.48 0.99 25.06
C GLU A 157 10.12 1.19 25.75
N LYS A 158 9.05 1.33 24.95
CA LYS A 158 7.70 1.62 25.46
C LYS A 158 6.98 0.41 26.03
N TYR A 159 7.07 -0.76 25.40
CA TYR A 159 6.29 -1.95 25.81
C TYR A 159 7.15 -3.16 26.22
N GLY A 160 8.48 -3.02 26.23
CA GLY A 160 9.41 -4.08 26.62
C GLY A 160 9.74 -5.07 25.48
N LYS A 161 10.38 -6.19 25.82
CA LYS A 161 10.86 -7.16 24.82
C LYS A 161 9.75 -7.95 24.14
N ASP A 162 8.60 -8.07 24.79
CA ASP A 162 7.43 -8.79 24.28
C ASP A 162 6.49 -7.88 23.46
N ALA A 163 6.95 -6.68 23.12
CA ALA A 163 6.19 -5.71 22.35
C ALA A 163 5.79 -6.19 20.93
N TYR A 164 6.40 -7.26 20.43
CA TYR A 164 6.02 -7.89 19.15
C TYR A 164 4.71 -8.70 19.23
N GLU A 165 4.17 -8.92 20.43
CA GLU A 165 2.90 -9.60 20.67
C GLU A 165 1.69 -8.63 20.59
N ARG A 166 1.95 -7.32 20.47
CA ARG A 166 0.97 -6.27 20.23
C ARG A 166 0.90 -5.95 18.73
#